data_AF-A0A7S1SD26-F1
#
_entry.id   AF-A0A7S1SD26-F1
#
_cell.length_a   1.000
_cell.length_b   1.000
_cell.length_c   1.000
_cell.angle_alpha   90.00
_cell.angle_beta   90.00
_cell.angle_gamma   90.00
#
_symmetry.space_group_name_H-M   'P 1'
#
loop_
_entity.id
_entity.type
_entity.pdbx_description
1 polymer ?
#
loop_
_entity_poly.entity_id
_entity_poly.type
_entity_poly.pdbx_seq_one_letter_code
_entity_poly.pdbx_strand_id
1 'polypeptide(L)'
;SFGCPENASGVATSAHLEPAVAHALRPIAEITQQQECLAALQMLQALAAAVPEAPALRPLLPRVVALLLGRQEGHPPCGAVRAVAVEMLASCSLARQLRKDVAGLLPESGLSTLLAGAEAGAPADAFALALLLANLSELEVPPCEAAKEVEPTPVRSFGEVAQPLWERCGFFNCLAACLGAALRREQWPEGSGAYHRPWKLCGTCLWLALAGFSTSLHGAVPMLIEVVERRIASAEAEDADAARAARLGGGPPL
;
A
#
# COMPACT_ATOMS: atom_id res chain seq x y z
N SER A 1 6.25 10.54 -13.69
CA SER A 1 5.24 10.56 -12.62
C SER A 1 3.91 10.11 -13.20
N PHE A 2 3.30 9.04 -12.69
CA PHE A 2 1.89 8.68 -12.97
C PHE A 2 0.91 9.61 -12.22
N GLY A 3 1.27 10.89 -12.06
CA GLY A 3 0.40 11.91 -11.48
C GLY A 3 -0.83 12.24 -12.32
N CYS A 4 -0.99 11.59 -13.48
CA CYS A 4 -2.16 11.66 -14.35
C CYS A 4 -2.89 10.30 -14.31
N PRO A 5 -4.09 10.23 -13.71
CA PRO A 5 -4.92 9.02 -13.69
C PRO A 5 -5.22 8.43 -15.07
N GLU A 6 -5.26 9.26 -16.12
CA GLU A 6 -5.52 8.85 -17.50
C GLU A 6 -4.40 7.95 -18.04
N ASN A 7 -3.14 8.30 -17.76
CA ASN A 7 -1.99 7.47 -18.14
C ASN A 7 -1.97 6.14 -17.38
N ALA A 8 -2.35 6.15 -16.10
CA ALA A 8 -2.48 4.94 -15.30
C ALA A 8 -3.58 4.03 -15.85
N SER A 9 -4.72 4.60 -16.26
CA SER A 9 -5.81 3.87 -16.90
C SER A 9 -5.40 3.25 -18.25
N GLY A 10 -4.69 4.00 -19.10
CA GLY A 10 -4.15 3.49 -20.37
C GLY A 10 -3.19 2.32 -20.17
N VAL A 11 -2.31 2.38 -19.17
CA VAL A 11 -1.42 1.26 -18.82
C VAL A 11 -2.20 0.08 -18.24
N ALA A 12 -3.16 0.32 -17.34
CA ALA A 12 -3.98 -0.73 -16.71
C ALA A 12 -4.79 -1.55 -17.72
N THR A 13 -5.19 -0.91 -18.83
CA THR A 13 -5.99 -1.53 -19.89
C THR A 13 -5.15 -2.11 -21.03
N SER A 14 -3.83 -1.94 -20.99
CA SER A 14 -2.94 -2.48 -22.01
C SER A 14 -2.85 -4.01 -21.93
N ALA A 15 -3.14 -4.68 -23.05
CA ALA A 15 -2.97 -6.13 -23.18
C ALA A 15 -1.51 -6.59 -23.02
N HIS A 16 -0.54 -5.67 -23.11
CA HIS A 16 0.88 -5.96 -22.96
C HIS A 16 1.39 -5.85 -21.52
N LEU A 17 0.61 -5.27 -20.60
CA LEU A 17 1.04 -5.05 -19.22
C LEU A 17 1.40 -6.37 -18.53
N GLU A 18 0.45 -7.32 -18.51
CA GLU A 18 0.64 -8.58 -17.80
C GLU A 18 1.80 -9.41 -18.39
N PRO A 19 1.89 -9.65 -19.71
CA PRO A 19 3.02 -10.40 -20.28
C PRO A 19 4.38 -9.73 -20.02
N ALA A 20 4.47 -8.41 -20.16
CA ALA A 20 5.72 -7.69 -19.96
C ALA A 20 6.20 -7.76 -18.50
N VAL A 21 5.28 -7.56 -17.55
CA VAL A 21 5.60 -7.65 -16.13
C VAL A 21 5.88 -9.09 -15.72
N ALA A 22 5.12 -10.07 -16.21
CA ALA A 22 5.37 -11.47 -15.94
C ALA A 22 6.76 -11.92 -16.42
N HIS A 23 7.20 -11.41 -17.57
CA HIS A 23 8.56 -11.63 -18.07
C HIS A 23 9.62 -10.94 -17.21
N ALA A 24 9.39 -9.69 -16.81
CA ALA A 24 10.32 -8.95 -15.97
C ALA A 24 10.47 -9.58 -14.58
N LEU A 25 9.39 -10.08 -13.98
CA LEU A 25 9.37 -10.71 -12.65
C LEU A 25 9.67 -12.23 -12.69
N ARG A 26 10.39 -12.69 -13.70
CA ARG A 26 10.88 -14.07 -13.81
C ARG A 26 11.96 -14.35 -12.75
N PRO A 27 12.23 -15.63 -12.42
CA PRO A 27 13.35 -16.01 -11.55
C PRO A 27 14.66 -15.30 -11.92
N ILE A 28 15.35 -14.75 -10.93
CA ILE A 28 16.55 -13.91 -11.12
C ILE A 28 17.76 -14.84 -11.32
N ALA A 29 18.08 -15.14 -12.57
CA ALA A 29 19.27 -15.91 -12.93
C ALA A 29 20.56 -15.06 -12.92
N GLU A 30 20.44 -13.75 -13.17
CA GLU A 30 21.58 -12.82 -13.23
C GLU A 30 21.31 -11.55 -12.42
N ILE A 31 22.34 -10.97 -11.80
CA ILE A 31 22.21 -9.75 -10.96
C ILE A 31 21.69 -8.56 -11.78
N THR A 32 22.00 -8.49 -13.07
CA THR A 32 21.50 -7.45 -14.00
C THR A 32 19.97 -7.43 -14.10
N GLN A 33 19.32 -8.60 -13.98
CA GLN A 33 17.86 -8.73 -14.03
C GLN A 33 17.17 -8.04 -12.85
N GLN A 34 17.89 -7.74 -11.75
CA GLN A 34 17.31 -6.98 -10.65
C GLN A 34 16.88 -5.57 -11.06
N GLN A 35 17.56 -4.97 -12.05
CA GLN A 35 17.17 -3.66 -12.59
C GLN A 35 15.86 -3.74 -13.38
N GLU A 36 15.66 -4.81 -14.16
CA GLU A 36 14.41 -5.09 -14.87
C GLU A 36 13.25 -5.31 -13.88
N CYS A 37 13.48 -6.13 -12.86
CA CYS A 37 12.51 -6.37 -11.79
C CYS A 37 12.13 -5.06 -11.09
N LEU A 38 13.12 -4.24 -10.73
CA LEU A 38 12.89 -2.97 -10.05
C LEU A 38 12.07 -2.00 -10.92
N ALA A 39 12.41 -1.86 -12.20
CA ALA A 39 11.68 -0.98 -13.12
C ALA A 39 10.22 -1.43 -13.29
N ALA A 40 9.99 -2.74 -13.45
CA ALA A 40 8.64 -3.30 -13.53
C ALA A 40 7.84 -3.07 -12.25
N LEU A 41 8.44 -3.29 -11.08
CA LEU A 41 7.81 -3.03 -9.79
C LEU A 41 7.53 -1.55 -9.55
N GLN A 42 8.41 -0.64 -9.95
CA GLN A 42 8.18 0.80 -9.84
C GLN A 42 7.00 1.25 -10.71
N MET A 43 6.86 0.68 -11.91
CA MET A 43 5.68 0.91 -12.74
C MET A 43 4.41 0.39 -12.06
N LEU A 44 4.43 -0.83 -11.51
CA LEU A 44 3.28 -1.40 -10.81
C LEU A 44 2.94 -0.63 -9.52
N GLN A 45 3.94 -0.20 -8.77
CA GLN A 45 3.79 0.62 -7.58
C GLN A 45 3.12 1.94 -7.94
N ALA A 46 3.54 2.58 -9.03
CA ALA A 46 2.94 3.82 -9.48
C ALA A 46 1.51 3.62 -10.02
N LEU A 47 1.25 2.50 -10.70
CA LEU A 47 -0.09 2.11 -11.15
C LEU A 47 -1.02 1.87 -9.95
N ALA A 48 -0.61 1.02 -8.99
CA ALA A 48 -1.35 0.76 -7.76
C ALA A 48 -1.49 2.03 -6.90
N ALA A 49 -0.53 2.95 -6.99
CA ALA A 49 -0.61 4.22 -6.30
C ALA A 49 -1.72 5.11 -6.87
N ALA A 50 -1.96 5.07 -8.18
CA ALA A 50 -2.99 5.85 -8.86
C ALA A 50 -4.37 5.16 -8.86
N VAL A 51 -4.40 3.86 -9.16
CA VAL A 51 -5.62 3.05 -9.38
C VAL A 51 -5.46 1.69 -8.71
N PRO A 52 -5.52 1.62 -7.36
CA PRO A 52 -5.30 0.37 -6.61
C PRO A 52 -6.34 -0.71 -6.90
N GLU A 53 -7.50 -0.37 -7.46
CA GLU A 53 -8.57 -1.29 -7.83
C GLU A 53 -8.43 -1.89 -9.24
N ALA A 54 -7.39 -1.53 -9.99
CA ALA A 54 -7.20 -1.96 -11.38
C ALA A 54 -7.18 -3.51 -11.48
N PRO A 55 -8.09 -4.13 -12.26
CA PRO A 55 -8.16 -5.59 -12.38
C PRO A 55 -6.87 -6.25 -12.86
N ALA A 56 -6.09 -5.55 -13.68
CA ALA A 56 -4.82 -6.03 -14.22
C ALA A 56 -3.74 -6.27 -13.15
N LEU A 57 -3.89 -5.71 -11.94
CA LEU A 57 -2.96 -5.94 -10.83
C LEU A 57 -3.14 -7.35 -10.22
N ARG A 58 -4.37 -7.87 -10.17
CA ARG A 58 -4.70 -9.15 -9.53
C ARG A 58 -3.85 -10.33 -10.02
N PRO A 59 -3.71 -10.62 -11.34
CA PRO A 59 -2.92 -11.76 -11.80
C PRO A 59 -1.42 -11.61 -11.48
N LEU A 60 -0.95 -10.40 -11.19
CA LEU A 60 0.46 -10.12 -10.90
C LEU A 60 0.80 -10.28 -9.41
N LEU A 61 -0.20 -10.20 -8.50
CA LEU A 61 0.02 -10.28 -7.05
C LEU A 61 0.81 -11.53 -6.62
N PRO A 62 0.52 -12.76 -7.10
CA PRO A 62 1.27 -13.94 -6.67
C PRO A 62 2.77 -13.85 -6.99
N ARG A 63 3.13 -13.23 -8.12
CA ARG A 63 4.53 -13.06 -8.53
C ARG A 63 5.25 -12.05 -7.64
N VAL A 64 4.59 -10.94 -7.33
CA VAL A 64 5.12 -9.89 -6.45
C VAL A 64 5.33 -10.44 -5.04
N VAL A 65 4.39 -11.23 -4.53
CA VAL A 65 4.51 -11.87 -3.21
C VAL A 65 5.60 -12.93 -3.21
N ALA A 66 5.69 -13.79 -4.24
CA ALA A 66 6.76 -14.78 -4.34
C ALA A 66 8.15 -14.13 -4.36
N LEU A 67 8.28 -13.00 -5.06
CA LEU A 67 9.49 -12.21 -5.10
C LEU A 67 9.78 -11.58 -3.72
N LEU A 68 8.79 -10.97 -3.08
CA LEU A 68 8.93 -10.35 -1.75
C LEU A 68 9.42 -11.37 -0.71
N LEU A 69 8.86 -12.58 -0.72
CA LEU A 69 9.20 -13.66 0.19
C LEU A 69 10.51 -14.39 -0.19
N GLY A 70 11.14 -14.05 -1.32
CA GLY A 70 12.33 -14.73 -1.80
C GLY A 70 12.11 -16.21 -2.13
N ARG A 71 10.89 -16.59 -2.55
CA ARG A 71 10.50 -17.98 -2.83
C ARG A 71 10.76 -18.39 -4.29
N GLN A 72 11.30 -17.50 -5.11
CA GLN A 72 11.65 -17.82 -6.49
C GLN A 72 13.00 -18.53 -6.56
N GLU A 73 13.17 -19.40 -7.55
CA GLU A 73 14.48 -19.97 -7.89
C GLU A 73 15.46 -18.85 -8.32
N GLY A 74 16.76 -19.08 -8.11
CA GLY A 74 17.82 -18.14 -8.50
C GLY A 74 18.31 -17.23 -7.37
N HIS A 75 18.82 -16.05 -7.74
CA HIS A 75 19.38 -15.07 -6.80
C HIS A 75 18.27 -14.40 -5.97
N PRO A 76 18.55 -14.13 -4.67
CA PRO A 76 17.60 -13.41 -3.83
C PRO A 76 17.43 -11.95 -4.33
N PRO A 77 16.20 -11.40 -4.29
CA PRO A 77 15.98 -10.01 -4.63
C PRO A 77 16.65 -9.10 -3.60
N CYS A 78 17.32 -8.05 -4.07
CA CYS A 78 17.92 -7.04 -3.21
C CYS A 78 16.87 -6.23 -2.43
N GLY A 79 17.33 -5.47 -1.43
CA GLY A 79 16.47 -4.66 -0.56
C GLY A 79 15.55 -3.72 -1.33
N ALA A 80 16.06 -3.03 -2.37
CA ALA A 80 15.26 -2.10 -3.16
C ALA A 80 14.07 -2.77 -3.86
N VAL A 81 14.29 -3.96 -4.43
CA VAL A 81 13.22 -4.74 -5.09
C VAL A 81 12.16 -5.15 -4.06
N ARG A 82 12.58 -5.62 -2.87
CA ARG A 82 11.64 -5.99 -1.80
C ARG A 82 10.86 -4.80 -1.27
N ALA A 83 11.52 -3.65 -1.06
CA ALA A 83 10.88 -2.43 -0.59
C ALA A 83 9.75 -1.98 -1.53
N VAL A 84 10.03 -1.90 -2.84
CA VAL A 84 9.03 -1.51 -3.84
C VAL A 84 7.90 -2.54 -3.94
N ALA A 85 8.20 -3.83 -3.79
CA ALA A 85 7.17 -4.88 -3.73
C ALA A 85 6.22 -4.67 -2.53
N VAL A 86 6.75 -4.35 -1.34
CA VAL A 86 5.93 -4.05 -0.16
C VAL A 86 5.06 -2.81 -0.40
N GLU A 87 5.62 -1.73 -0.94
CA GLU A 87 4.87 -0.51 -1.23
C GLU A 87 3.72 -0.73 -2.23
N MET A 88 3.97 -1.53 -3.27
CA MET A 88 2.95 -1.92 -4.23
C MET A 88 1.82 -2.69 -3.54
N LEU A 89 2.14 -3.68 -2.71
CA LEU A 89 1.15 -4.48 -1.98
C LEU A 89 0.39 -3.62 -0.96
N ALA A 90 1.06 -2.69 -0.29
CA ALA A 90 0.44 -1.72 0.61
C ALA A 90 -0.55 -0.81 -0.13
N SER A 91 -0.23 -0.43 -1.37
CA SER A 91 -1.15 0.34 -2.21
C SER A 91 -2.36 -0.50 -2.66
N CYS A 92 -2.13 -1.75 -3.07
CA CYS A 92 -3.20 -2.67 -3.47
C CYS A 92 -4.15 -2.99 -2.29
N SER A 93 -3.63 -3.10 -1.07
CA SER A 93 -4.42 -3.44 0.12
C SER A 93 -5.38 -2.33 0.58
N LEU A 94 -5.31 -1.14 -0.04
CA LEU A 94 -6.31 -0.08 0.14
C LEU A 94 -7.60 -0.37 -0.61
N ALA A 95 -7.54 -1.12 -1.72
CA ALA A 95 -8.72 -1.55 -2.46
C ALA A 95 -9.32 -2.80 -1.80
N ARG A 96 -10.61 -2.75 -1.41
CA ARG A 96 -11.26 -3.82 -0.64
C ARG A 96 -11.16 -5.20 -1.30
N GLN A 97 -11.24 -5.26 -2.62
CA GLN A 97 -11.14 -6.52 -3.37
C GLN A 97 -9.73 -7.09 -3.32
N LEU A 98 -8.71 -6.29 -3.65
CA LEU A 98 -7.32 -6.76 -3.66
C LEU A 98 -6.76 -6.97 -2.25
N ARG A 99 -7.28 -6.28 -1.24
CA ARG A 99 -6.89 -6.46 0.17
C ARG A 99 -6.99 -7.92 0.61
N LYS A 100 -8.09 -8.60 0.25
CA LYS A 100 -8.28 -10.03 0.55
C LYS A 100 -7.34 -10.91 -0.26
N ASP A 101 -7.15 -10.58 -1.54
CA ASP A 101 -6.23 -11.31 -2.42
C ASP A 101 -4.78 -11.24 -1.88
N VAL A 102 -4.34 -10.05 -1.42
CA VAL A 102 -3.03 -9.85 -0.80
C VAL A 102 -2.90 -10.62 0.51
N ALA A 103 -3.91 -10.56 1.40
CA ALA A 103 -3.90 -11.30 2.66
C ALA A 103 -3.78 -12.82 2.43
N GLY A 104 -4.54 -13.37 1.48
CA GLY A 104 -4.52 -14.80 1.16
C GLY A 104 -3.18 -15.29 0.62
N LEU A 105 -2.32 -14.40 0.12
CA LEU A 105 -1.01 -14.74 -0.43
C LEU A 105 0.13 -14.65 0.60
N LEU A 106 -0.12 -14.10 1.79
CA LEU A 106 0.90 -13.87 2.83
C LEU A 106 0.72 -14.84 4.01
N PRO A 107 1.20 -16.09 3.89
CA PRO A 107 1.10 -17.06 4.98
C PRO A 107 2.03 -16.68 6.14
N GLU A 108 1.75 -17.23 7.32
CA GLU A 108 2.50 -16.95 8.55
C GLU A 108 4.02 -17.16 8.40
N SER A 109 4.45 -18.21 7.71
CA SER A 109 5.88 -18.46 7.44
C SER A 109 6.54 -17.34 6.62
N GLY A 110 5.81 -16.77 5.66
CA GLY A 110 6.28 -15.63 4.88
C GLY A 110 6.35 -14.36 5.72
N LEU A 111 5.35 -14.13 6.58
CA LEU A 111 5.33 -12.99 7.50
C LEU A 111 6.51 -13.04 8.47
N SER A 112 6.82 -14.18 9.06
CA SER A 112 7.98 -14.32 9.95
C SER A 112 9.29 -13.94 9.26
N THR A 113 9.47 -14.32 7.99
CA THR A 113 10.64 -13.90 7.19
C THR A 113 10.67 -12.39 6.98
N LEU A 114 9.53 -11.77 6.70
CA LEU A 114 9.44 -10.32 6.48
C LEU A 114 9.67 -9.53 7.76
N LEU A 115 9.13 -9.98 8.88
CA LEU A 115 9.31 -9.36 10.19
C LEU A 115 10.77 -9.42 10.64
N ALA A 116 11.43 -10.57 10.48
CA ALA A 116 12.86 -10.70 10.74
C ALA A 116 13.70 -9.82 9.79
N GLY A 117 13.30 -9.68 8.53
CA GLY A 117 13.95 -8.77 7.58
C GLY A 117 13.83 -7.30 8.00
N ALA A 118 12.65 -6.88 8.48
CA ALA A 118 12.41 -5.54 8.99
C ALA A 118 13.11 -5.26 10.34
N GLU A 119 13.61 -6.28 11.03
CA GLU A 119 14.47 -6.11 12.22
C GLU A 119 15.90 -5.74 11.86
N ALA A 120 16.41 -6.28 10.75
CA ALA A 120 17.76 -6.04 10.27
C ALA A 120 17.88 -4.86 9.29
N GLY A 121 16.75 -4.39 8.75
CA GLY A 121 16.67 -3.40 7.66
C GLY A 121 16.63 -1.94 8.11
N ALA A 122 16.45 -1.04 7.14
CA ALA A 122 16.32 0.39 7.41
C ALA A 122 14.92 0.72 7.99
N PRO A 123 14.79 1.77 8.83
CA PRO A 123 13.50 2.15 9.42
C PRO A 123 12.39 2.44 8.40
N ALA A 124 12.73 2.96 7.22
CA ALA A 124 11.78 3.24 6.15
C ALA A 124 11.15 1.95 5.58
N ASP A 125 11.94 0.88 5.43
CA ASP A 125 11.46 -0.43 4.96
C ASP A 125 10.49 -1.04 5.97
N ALA A 126 10.79 -0.87 7.27
CA ALA A 126 9.92 -1.30 8.35
C ALA A 126 8.57 -0.56 8.36
N PHE A 127 8.54 0.72 7.97
CA PHE A 127 7.29 1.49 7.89
C PHE A 127 6.38 0.99 6.76
N ALA A 128 6.92 0.74 5.56
CA ALA A 128 6.12 0.23 4.44
C ALA A 128 5.50 -1.13 4.78
N LEU A 129 6.26 -2.02 5.43
CA LEU A 129 5.74 -3.30 5.90
C LEU A 129 4.68 -3.12 6.99
N ALA A 130 4.95 -2.26 7.98
CA ALA A 130 4.00 -1.95 9.03
C ALA A 130 2.68 -1.38 8.48
N LEU A 131 2.74 -0.55 7.44
CA LEU A 131 1.58 0.01 6.75
C LEU A 131 0.78 -1.06 5.99
N LEU A 132 1.45 -1.98 5.30
CA LEU A 132 0.81 -3.14 4.68
C LEU A 132 0.06 -3.94 5.73
N LEU A 133 0.71 -4.31 6.84
CA LEU A 133 0.09 -5.10 7.90
C LEU A 133 -1.06 -4.35 8.59
N ALA A 134 -0.96 -3.02 8.72
CA ALA A 134 -2.05 -2.18 9.23
C ALA A 134 -3.27 -2.23 8.33
N ASN A 135 -3.08 -2.18 7.01
CA ASN A 135 -4.18 -2.36 6.06
C ASN A 135 -4.80 -3.75 6.18
N LEU A 136 -4.02 -4.80 6.48
CA LEU A 136 -4.53 -6.17 6.59
C LEU A 136 -5.03 -6.53 8.00
N SER A 137 -4.91 -5.63 8.98
CA SER A 137 -4.99 -5.92 10.41
C SER A 137 -6.18 -6.74 10.89
N GLU A 138 -7.38 -6.50 10.34
CA GLU A 138 -8.61 -7.23 10.72
C GLU A 138 -8.72 -8.64 10.13
N LEU A 139 -7.88 -8.98 9.15
CA LEU A 139 -7.92 -10.25 8.43
C LEU A 139 -7.12 -11.31 9.16
N GLU A 140 -7.50 -12.56 8.95
CA GLU A 140 -6.80 -13.73 9.48
C GLU A 140 -5.56 -14.06 8.64
N VAL A 141 -4.48 -14.45 9.30
CA VAL A 141 -3.26 -14.91 8.64
C VAL A 141 -3.47 -16.34 8.12
N PRO A 142 -3.23 -16.60 6.83
CA PRO A 142 -3.28 -17.96 6.31
C PRO A 142 -2.29 -18.88 7.05
N PRO A 143 -2.75 -20.06 7.52
CA PRO A 143 -1.90 -20.97 8.26
C PRO A 143 -0.74 -21.47 7.40
N CYS A 144 0.36 -21.84 8.05
CA CYS A 144 1.48 -22.48 7.36
C CYS A 144 1.04 -23.86 6.84
N GLU A 145 1.21 -24.13 5.54
CA GLU A 145 0.82 -25.42 4.96
C GLU A 145 1.54 -26.63 5.60
N ALA A 146 2.72 -26.40 6.20
CA ALA A 146 3.51 -27.41 6.89
C ALA A 146 3.02 -27.76 8.30
N ALA A 147 2.07 -27.00 8.87
CA ALA A 147 1.58 -27.17 10.24
C ALA A 147 0.32 -28.05 10.36
N LYS A 148 -0.11 -28.71 9.29
CA LYS A 148 -1.38 -29.47 9.23
C LYS A 148 -1.49 -30.67 10.18
N GLU A 149 -0.45 -31.04 10.92
CA GLU A 149 -0.41 -32.30 11.69
C GLU A 149 -0.32 -32.15 13.21
N VAL A 150 -0.17 -30.95 13.78
CA VAL A 150 0.06 -30.80 15.23
C VAL A 150 -0.83 -29.70 15.83
N GLU A 151 -2.00 -30.13 16.32
CA GLU A 151 -2.99 -29.34 17.08
C GLU A 151 -3.55 -28.07 16.40
N PRO A 152 -4.82 -27.69 16.67
CA PRO A 152 -5.37 -26.45 16.15
C PRO A 152 -4.64 -25.26 16.79
N THR A 153 -3.68 -24.70 16.06
CA THR A 153 -3.05 -23.43 16.41
C THR A 153 -4.14 -22.35 16.37
N PRO A 154 -4.23 -21.47 17.38
CA PRO A 154 -5.24 -20.42 17.39
C PRO A 154 -5.07 -19.54 16.15
N VAL A 155 -6.19 -19.25 15.47
CA VAL A 155 -6.20 -18.37 14.31
C VAL A 155 -5.78 -16.97 14.76
N ARG A 156 -4.72 -16.45 14.15
CA ARG A 156 -4.18 -15.12 14.45
C ARG A 156 -4.54 -14.13 13.36
N SER A 157 -4.82 -12.90 13.75
CA SER A 157 -4.99 -11.78 12.81
C SER A 157 -3.65 -11.18 12.39
N PHE A 158 -3.62 -10.49 11.25
CA PHE A 158 -2.44 -9.72 10.84
C PHE A 158 -2.09 -8.65 11.89
N GLY A 159 -3.07 -8.07 12.57
CA GLY A 159 -2.85 -7.08 13.63
C GLY A 159 -2.08 -7.66 14.83
N GLU A 160 -2.48 -8.84 15.31
CA GLU A 160 -1.79 -9.54 16.41
C GLU A 160 -0.37 -9.95 16.03
N VAL A 161 -0.13 -10.31 14.77
CA VAL A 161 1.21 -10.65 14.27
C VAL A 161 2.10 -9.41 14.11
N ALA A 162 1.52 -8.27 13.74
CA ALA A 162 2.24 -7.03 13.47
C ALA A 162 2.58 -6.21 14.73
N GLN A 163 1.91 -6.49 15.86
CA GLN A 163 2.05 -5.68 17.07
C GLN A 163 3.51 -5.48 17.55
N PRO A 164 4.39 -6.50 17.59
CA PRO A 164 5.78 -6.29 17.99
C PRO A 164 6.55 -5.35 17.05
N LEU A 165 6.26 -5.40 15.74
CA LEU A 165 6.83 -4.48 14.76
C LEU A 165 6.34 -3.05 15.03
N TRP A 166 5.02 -2.88 15.23
CA TRP A 166 4.41 -1.56 15.44
C TRP A 166 4.92 -0.86 16.69
N GLU A 167 5.07 -1.59 17.79
CA GLU A 167 5.62 -1.07 19.04
C GLU A 167 7.07 -0.63 18.84
N ARG A 168 7.89 -1.50 18.21
CA ARG A 168 9.31 -1.23 17.98
C ARG A 168 9.55 -0.02 17.09
N CYS A 169 8.83 0.10 15.97
CA CYS A 169 9.03 1.21 15.04
C CYS A 169 8.22 2.46 15.38
N GLY A 170 7.44 2.44 16.47
CA GLY A 170 6.56 3.56 16.83
C GLY A 170 5.51 3.84 15.76
N PHE A 171 4.97 2.79 15.12
CA PHE A 171 4.16 2.88 13.90
C PHE A 171 3.04 3.91 13.98
N PHE A 172 2.27 3.96 15.08
CA PHE A 172 1.15 4.89 15.21
C PHE A 172 1.59 6.36 15.24
N ASN A 173 2.74 6.67 15.84
CA ASN A 173 3.33 8.01 15.80
C ASN A 173 3.82 8.36 14.39
N CYS A 174 4.48 7.39 13.74
CA CYS A 174 4.90 7.50 12.35
C CYS A 174 3.72 7.73 11.40
N LEU A 175 2.60 7.02 11.60
CA LEU A 175 1.38 7.16 10.81
C LEU A 175 0.78 8.56 10.97
N ALA A 176 0.70 9.08 12.21
CA ALA A 176 0.22 10.43 12.46
C ALA A 176 1.12 11.50 11.82
N ALA A 177 2.44 11.35 11.95
CA ALA A 177 3.41 12.25 11.32
C ALA A 177 3.32 12.21 9.78
N CYS A 178 3.19 11.01 9.21
CA CYS A 178 3.00 10.79 7.78
C CYS A 178 1.72 11.46 7.28
N LEU A 179 0.62 11.35 8.03
CA LEU A 179 -0.66 12.00 7.69
C LEU A 179 -0.55 13.53 7.73
N GLY A 180 0.13 14.09 8.74
CA GLY A 180 0.39 15.53 8.83
C GLY A 180 1.27 16.04 7.68
N ALA A 181 2.35 15.33 7.34
CA ALA A 181 3.18 15.67 6.20
C ALA A 181 2.40 15.59 4.88
N ALA A 182 1.56 14.56 4.70
CA ALA A 182 0.71 14.40 3.53
C ALA A 182 -0.29 15.57 3.37
N LEU A 183 -0.85 16.07 4.49
CA LEU A 183 -1.70 17.26 4.50
C LEU A 183 -0.92 18.51 4.09
N ARG A 184 0.33 18.66 4.53
CA ARG A 184 1.21 19.78 4.14
C ARG A 184 1.84 19.62 2.75
N ARG A 185 1.60 18.49 2.06
CA ARG A 185 2.23 18.12 0.78
C ARG A 185 3.75 17.99 0.89
N GLU A 186 4.22 17.58 2.05
CA GLU A 186 5.63 17.31 2.35
C GLU A 186 5.94 15.82 2.14
N GLN A 187 7.22 15.51 1.93
CA GLN A 187 7.69 14.12 1.90
C GLN A 187 7.78 13.57 3.32
N TRP A 188 7.48 12.29 3.47
CA TRP A 188 7.66 11.61 4.74
C TRP A 188 8.02 10.14 4.52
N PRO A 189 9.13 9.64 5.09
CA PRO A 189 10.17 10.39 5.80
C PRO A 189 10.85 11.44 4.91
N GLU A 190 11.48 12.45 5.52
CA GLU A 190 12.21 13.48 4.77
C GLU A 190 13.29 12.85 3.89
N GLY A 191 13.38 13.27 2.62
CA GLY A 191 14.35 12.76 1.66
C GLY A 191 14.06 11.35 1.12
N SER A 192 12.96 10.70 1.52
CA SER A 192 12.57 9.39 1.00
C SER A 192 12.07 9.41 -0.44
N GLY A 193 11.61 10.58 -0.93
CA GLY A 193 10.88 10.69 -2.19
C GLY A 193 9.48 10.05 -2.14
N ALA A 194 9.06 9.49 -1.00
CA ALA A 194 7.75 8.91 -0.82
C ALA A 194 6.69 10.00 -0.62
N TYR A 195 5.60 9.92 -1.40
CA TYR A 195 4.43 10.78 -1.28
C TYR A 195 3.19 9.94 -1.02
N HIS A 196 2.65 10.06 0.19
CA HIS A 196 1.39 9.44 0.56
C HIS A 196 0.23 10.40 0.30
N ARG A 197 -0.88 9.88 -0.23
CA ARG A 197 -2.12 10.67 -0.37
C ARG A 197 -2.89 10.60 0.96
N PRO A 198 -3.40 11.72 1.51
CA PRO A 198 -4.11 11.71 2.80
C PRO A 198 -5.23 10.68 2.87
N TRP A 199 -6.04 10.54 1.82
CA TRP A 199 -7.16 9.59 1.77
C TRP A 199 -6.73 8.12 1.97
N LYS A 200 -5.52 7.75 1.54
CA LYS A 200 -4.99 6.39 1.69
C LYS A 200 -4.68 6.09 3.15
N LEU A 201 -4.03 7.04 3.82
CA LEU A 201 -3.69 6.95 5.22
C LEU A 201 -4.96 6.99 6.10
N CYS A 202 -5.98 7.76 5.72
CA CYS A 202 -7.31 7.67 6.34
C CYS A 202 -7.92 6.28 6.21
N GLY A 203 -7.78 5.63 5.04
CA GLY A 203 -8.19 4.24 4.83
C GLY A 203 -7.47 3.27 5.78
N THR A 204 -6.16 3.43 5.95
CA THR A 204 -5.40 2.65 6.95
C THR A 204 -5.93 2.88 8.37
N CYS A 205 -6.18 4.13 8.77
CA CYS A 205 -6.77 4.43 10.08
C CYS A 205 -8.14 3.77 10.27
N LEU A 206 -8.97 3.73 9.23
CA LEU A 206 -10.24 3.03 9.26
C LEU A 206 -10.05 1.52 9.50
N TRP A 207 -9.14 0.88 8.77
CA TRP A 207 -8.86 -0.55 8.96
C TRP A 207 -8.34 -0.87 10.36
N LEU A 208 -7.42 -0.07 10.88
CA LEU A 208 -6.92 -0.20 12.24
C LEU A 208 -8.03 -0.02 13.29
N ALA A 209 -8.92 0.96 13.09
CA ALA A 209 -10.05 1.16 13.99
C ALA A 209 -11.02 -0.04 13.98
N LEU A 210 -11.31 -0.59 12.80
CA LEU A 210 -12.15 -1.79 12.64
C LEU A 210 -11.51 -3.04 13.25
N ALA A 211 -10.18 -3.13 13.23
CA ALA A 211 -9.42 -4.18 13.88
C ALA A 211 -9.26 -3.99 15.41
N GLY A 212 -9.84 -2.93 16.00
CA GLY A 212 -9.82 -2.69 17.45
C GLY A 212 -8.70 -1.79 17.97
N PHE A 213 -7.89 -1.19 17.10
CA PHE A 213 -6.77 -0.31 17.47
C PHE A 213 -7.17 1.17 17.59
N SER A 214 -8.43 1.47 17.90
CA SER A 214 -8.95 2.84 17.96
C SER A 214 -8.25 3.70 19.02
N THR A 215 -7.87 3.12 20.16
CA THR A 215 -7.14 3.81 21.23
C THR A 215 -5.73 4.20 20.80
N SER A 216 -5.06 3.36 20.01
CA SER A 216 -3.73 3.63 19.45
C SER A 216 -3.72 4.74 18.39
N LEU A 217 -4.88 5.07 17.81
CA LEU A 217 -5.02 6.10 16.79
C LEU A 217 -5.19 7.53 17.33
N HIS A 218 -5.15 7.74 18.66
CA HIS A 218 -5.38 9.05 19.27
C HIS A 218 -4.53 10.18 18.64
N GLY A 219 -3.25 9.92 18.37
CA GLY A 219 -2.35 10.91 17.76
C GLY A 219 -2.69 11.27 16.31
N ALA A 220 -3.43 10.41 15.59
CA ALA A 220 -3.85 10.67 14.22
C ALA A 220 -5.17 11.46 14.15
N VAL A 221 -5.96 11.51 15.23
CA VAL A 221 -7.30 12.14 15.25
C VAL A 221 -7.29 13.61 14.78
N PRO A 222 -6.38 14.49 15.25
CA PRO A 222 -6.37 15.89 14.79
C PRO A 222 -6.19 16.01 13.27
N MET A 223 -5.30 15.19 12.71
CA MET A 223 -5.04 15.18 11.26
C MET A 223 -6.24 14.61 10.48
N LEU A 224 -6.94 13.60 11.01
CA LEU A 224 -8.16 13.07 10.40
C LEU A 224 -9.28 14.12 10.35
N ILE A 225 -9.43 14.93 11.41
CA ILE A 225 -10.38 16.06 11.43
C ILE A 225 -10.00 17.07 10.34
N GLU A 226 -8.72 17.44 10.25
CA GLU A 226 -8.25 18.39 9.23
C GLU A 226 -8.48 17.89 7.79
N VAL A 227 -8.34 16.58 7.53
CA VAL A 227 -8.69 15.99 6.21
C VAL A 227 -10.16 16.24 5.88
N VAL A 228 -11.06 16.05 6.85
CA VAL A 228 -12.50 16.24 6.67
C VAL A 228 -12.83 17.71 6.43
N GLU A 229 -12.28 18.61 7.25
CA GLU A 229 -12.49 20.06 7.13
C GLU A 229 -12.05 20.59 5.75
N ARG A 230 -10.86 20.18 5.28
CA ARG A 230 -10.37 20.56 3.95
C ARG A 230 -11.26 20.03 2.83
N ARG A 231 -11.83 18.83 2.99
CA ARG A 231 -12.74 18.25 1.98
C ARG A 231 -14.07 19.01 1.93
N ILE A 232 -14.61 19.39 3.08
CA ILE A 232 -15.83 20.20 3.18
C ILE A 232 -15.59 21.55 2.50
N ALA A 233 -14.51 22.25 2.87
CA ALA A 233 -14.15 23.55 2.28
C ALA A 233 -13.93 23.47 0.75
N SER A 234 -13.34 22.38 0.25
CA SER A 234 -13.15 22.17 -1.19
C SER A 234 -14.47 21.92 -1.92
N ALA A 235 -15.38 21.12 -1.34
CA ALA A 235 -16.70 20.86 -1.92
C ALA A 235 -17.54 22.15 -1.98
N GLU A 236 -17.51 22.96 -0.93
CA GLU A 236 -18.18 24.27 -0.90
C GLU A 236 -17.61 25.25 -1.93
N ALA A 237 -16.29 25.22 -2.18
CA ALA A 237 -15.66 26.03 -3.21
C ALA A 237 -16.05 25.61 -4.64
N GLU A 238 -16.10 24.30 -4.91
CA GLU A 238 -16.56 23.76 -6.20
C GLU A 238 -18.04 24.10 -6.46
N ASP A 239 -18.89 24.00 -5.43
CA ASP A 239 -20.31 24.41 -5.51
C ASP A 239 -20.47 25.92 -5.72
N ALA A 240 -19.65 26.75 -5.07
CA ALA A 240 -19.66 28.20 -5.24
C ALA A 240 -19.21 28.63 -6.64
N ASP A 241 -18.18 27.99 -7.20
CA ASP A 241 -17.71 28.24 -8.56
C ASP A 241 -18.71 27.74 -9.62
N ALA A 242 -19.35 26.59 -9.40
CA ALA A 242 -20.45 26.12 -10.25
C ALA A 242 -21.64 27.08 -10.22
N ALA A 243 -22.03 27.57 -9.03
CA ALA A 243 -23.08 28.55 -8.87
C ALA A 243 -22.73 29.92 -9.49
N ARG A 244 -21.44 30.31 -9.50
CA ARG A 244 -20.95 31.52 -10.16
C ARG A 244 -20.91 31.39 -11.68
N ALA A 245 -20.47 30.24 -12.20
CA ALA A 245 -20.47 29.94 -13.63
C ALA A 245 -21.91 29.91 -14.20
N ALA A 246 -22.87 29.35 -13.46
CA ALA A 246 -24.28 29.34 -13.84
C ALA A 246 -24.87 30.76 -13.97
N ARG A 247 -24.47 31.71 -13.11
CA ARG A 247 -24.90 33.12 -13.20
C ARG A 247 -24.28 33.87 -14.38
N LEU A 248 -23.09 33.49 -14.80
CA LEU A 248 -22.40 34.10 -15.95
C LEU A 248 -22.84 33.50 -17.29
N GLY A 249 -23.31 32.25 -17.30
CA GLY A 249 -23.88 31.59 -18.49
C GLY A 249 -25.34 31.94 -18.80
N GLY A 250 -26.05 32.55 -17.85
CA GLY A 250 -27.47 32.95 -17.98
C GLY A 250 -27.70 34.33 -18.64
N GLY A 251 -26.84 34.74 -19.59
CA GLY A 251 -27.10 35.94 -20.38
C GLY A 251 -28.40 35.80 -21.19
N PRO A 252 -29.22 36.86 -21.32
CA PRO A 252 -30.49 36.77 -22.03
C PRO A 252 -30.25 36.35 -23.49
N PRO A 253 -31.16 35.55 -24.08
CA PRO A 253 -31.04 35.18 -25.48
C PRO A 253 -31.10 36.45 -26.33
N LEU A 254 -30.13 36.59 -27.25
CA LEU A 254 -30.18 37.53 -28.36
C LEU A 254 -31.23 37.08 -29.38
#